data_AF-A0A1Z8NDS4-F1
#
_entry.id   AF-A0A1Z8NDS4-F1
#
_cell.length_a   1.000
_cell.length_b   1.000
_cell.length_c   1.000
_cell.angle_alpha   90.00
_cell.angle_beta   90.00
_cell.angle_gamma   90.00
#
_symmetry.space_group_name_H-M   'P 1'
#
loop_
_entity.id
_entity.type
_entity.pdbx_description
1 polymer ?
#
loop_
_entity_poly.entity_id
_entity_poly.type
_entity_poly.pdbx_seq_one_letter_code
_entity_poly.pdbx_strand_id
1 'polypeptide(L)'
;MISVHEPNDQKSENSPKRPVGLFILFVLTLIYTGSQLLSSVSGVFNGRPDKSVFEAVKVENARLINEIKKYGQDINEEWIDIIRQMENVTLATLENFQLYSSILLLISGLGLYGAFKMFQGYKLGFHLYIAYSFLSLIQYYFVVSPSEIPMFTILANGLISLFFIFMYARHLHWMKAN
;
A
#
# COMPACT_ATOMS: atom_id res chain seq x y z
N MET A 1 -7.32 -19.15 66.14
CA MET A 1 -6.94 -18.02 65.26
C MET A 1 -6.43 -18.59 63.96
N ILE A 2 -7.27 -18.65 62.93
CA ILE A 2 -6.88 -19.07 61.59
C ILE A 2 -6.72 -17.78 60.79
N SER A 3 -5.47 -17.45 60.43
CA SER A 3 -5.15 -16.32 59.56
C SER A 3 -5.64 -16.64 58.15
N VAL A 4 -6.58 -15.84 57.67
CA VAL A 4 -7.07 -15.85 56.29
C VAL A 4 -5.91 -15.39 55.41
N HIS A 5 -5.46 -16.26 54.50
CA HIS A 5 -4.60 -15.88 53.39
C HIS A 5 -5.49 -15.32 52.29
N GLU A 6 -5.58 -13.99 52.19
CA GLU A 6 -6.14 -13.34 51.01
C GLU A 6 -5.16 -13.53 49.84
N PRO A 7 -5.61 -14.06 48.68
CA PRO A 7 -4.77 -14.10 47.49
C PRO A 7 -4.53 -12.67 47.01
N ASN A 8 -3.25 -12.32 46.92
CA ASN A 8 -2.73 -11.07 46.41
C ASN A 8 -3.09 -10.91 44.93
N ASP A 9 -4.27 -10.35 44.65
CA ASP A 9 -4.68 -9.90 43.31
C ASP A 9 -3.90 -8.64 42.93
N GLN A 10 -2.59 -8.79 42.67
CA GLN A 10 -1.84 -7.81 41.88
C GLN A 10 -2.25 -7.95 40.42
N LYS A 11 -3.43 -7.43 40.10
CA LYS A 11 -3.76 -7.03 38.73
C LYS A 11 -2.70 -6.02 38.30
N SER A 12 -1.90 -6.39 37.30
CA SER A 12 -0.89 -5.55 36.67
C SER A 12 -1.55 -4.31 36.05
N GLU A 13 -1.79 -3.29 36.85
CA GLU A 13 -2.30 -1.99 36.45
C GLU A 13 -1.15 -1.15 35.87
N ASN A 14 -1.45 -0.37 34.82
CA ASN A 14 -0.56 0.56 34.11
C ASN A 14 0.20 0.06 32.87
N SER A 15 -0.41 -0.79 32.04
CA SER A 15 -0.14 -0.68 30.60
C SER A 15 -1.21 0.22 29.97
N PRO A 16 -0.84 1.34 29.31
CA PRO A 16 -1.83 2.24 28.72
C PRO A 16 -2.64 1.47 27.68
N LYS A 17 -3.97 1.45 27.85
CA LYS A 17 -4.90 0.77 26.94
C LYS A 17 -4.65 1.24 25.50
N ARG A 18 -4.55 0.28 24.57
CA ARG A 18 -4.28 0.58 23.15
C ARG A 18 -5.34 1.55 22.60
N PRO A 19 -4.93 2.62 21.88
CA PRO A 19 -5.88 3.53 21.25
C PRO A 19 -6.73 2.82 20.19
N VAL A 20 -8.04 3.07 20.18
CA VAL A 20 -8.96 2.51 19.18
C VAL A 20 -8.60 2.97 17.77
N GLY A 21 -8.20 4.24 17.61
CA GLY A 21 -7.73 4.77 16.33
C GLY A 21 -6.57 3.99 15.73
N LEU A 22 -5.62 3.55 16.56
CA LEU A 22 -4.51 2.72 16.12
C LEU A 22 -4.96 1.34 15.64
N PHE A 23 -5.98 0.74 16.29
CA PHE A 23 -6.57 -0.52 15.84
C PHE A 23 -7.26 -0.36 14.48
N ILE A 24 -8.04 0.71 14.28
CA ILE A 24 -8.68 0.99 13.00
C ILE A 24 -7.64 1.16 11.89
N LEU A 25 -6.61 1.97 12.12
CA LEU A 25 -5.53 2.18 11.15
C LEU A 25 -4.81 0.87 10.81
N PHE A 26 -4.53 0.05 11.82
CA PHE A 26 -3.93 -1.26 11.61
C PHE A 26 -4.80 -2.16 10.73
N VAL A 27 -6.11 -2.23 10.98
CA VAL A 27 -7.03 -3.03 10.16
C VAL A 27 -7.10 -2.50 8.72
N LEU A 28 -7.19 -1.18 8.52
CA LEU A 28 -7.20 -0.58 7.18
C LEU A 28 -5.91 -0.90 6.42
N THR A 29 -4.77 -0.74 7.08
CA THR A 29 -3.46 -1.06 6.50
C THR A 29 -3.33 -2.55 6.20
N LEU A 30 -3.86 -3.41 7.07
CA LEU A 30 -3.85 -4.86 6.91
C LEU A 30 -4.71 -5.29 5.72
N ILE A 31 -5.89 -4.70 5.54
CA ILE A 31 -6.75 -5.00 4.37
C ILE A 31 -6.03 -4.59 3.09
N TYR A 32 -5.60 -3.33 3.01
CA TYR A 32 -4.99 -2.81 1.78
C TYR A 32 -3.65 -3.49 1.45
N THR A 33 -2.72 -3.49 2.39
CA THR A 33 -1.36 -4.02 2.18
C THR A 33 -1.35 -5.55 2.21
N GLY A 34 -2.25 -6.17 2.99
CA GLY A 34 -2.42 -7.63 3.01
C GLY A 34 -2.97 -8.17 1.70
N SER A 35 -3.95 -7.49 1.07
CA SER A 35 -4.39 -7.84 -0.29
C SER A 35 -3.25 -7.74 -1.29
N GLN A 36 -2.45 -6.66 -1.25
CA GLN A 36 -1.27 -6.53 -2.13
C GLN A 36 -0.26 -7.65 -1.90
N LEU A 37 0.03 -7.98 -0.64
CA LEU A 37 0.95 -9.06 -0.30
C LEU A 37 0.47 -10.41 -0.86
N LEU A 38 -0.81 -10.74 -0.67
CA LEU A 38 -1.39 -11.98 -1.21
C LEU A 38 -1.32 -12.04 -2.74
N SER A 39 -1.67 -10.94 -3.42
CA SER A 39 -1.54 -10.84 -4.88
C SER A 39 -0.09 -10.99 -5.33
N SER A 40 0.86 -10.40 -4.60
CA SER A 40 2.29 -10.45 -4.92
C SER A 40 2.87 -11.84 -4.72
N VAL A 41 2.48 -12.54 -3.65
CA VAL A 41 2.86 -13.96 -3.43
C VAL A 41 2.44 -14.78 -4.64
N SER A 42 1.18 -14.67 -5.07
CA SER A 42 0.71 -15.35 -6.28
C SER A 42 1.52 -14.94 -7.51
N GLY A 43 1.83 -13.65 -7.67
CA GLY A 43 2.58 -13.16 -8.83
C GLY A 43 4.06 -13.57 -8.87
N VAL A 44 4.69 -13.83 -7.73
CA VAL A 44 6.08 -14.32 -7.67
C VAL A 44 6.16 -15.79 -8.09
N PHE A 45 5.17 -16.60 -7.70
CA PHE A 45 5.15 -18.03 -8.02
C PHE A 45 4.56 -18.34 -9.40
N ASN A 46 3.84 -17.40 -10.01
CA ASN A 46 3.30 -17.54 -11.36
C ASN A 46 4.20 -16.86 -12.40
N GLY A 47 4.24 -17.44 -13.61
CA GLY A 47 4.98 -16.88 -14.74
C GLY A 47 4.28 -15.69 -15.40
N ARG A 48 4.90 -15.13 -16.45
CA ARG A 48 4.34 -14.05 -17.27
C ARG A 48 2.89 -14.40 -17.69
N PRO A 49 1.93 -13.47 -17.55
CA PRO A 49 0.56 -13.67 -18.01
C PRO A 49 0.47 -14.01 -19.50
N ASP A 50 -0.61 -14.70 -19.90
CA ASP A 50 -0.82 -15.06 -21.30
C ASP A 50 -1.01 -13.83 -22.19
N LYS A 51 -0.69 -13.97 -23.49
CA LYS A 51 -0.83 -12.89 -24.49
C LYS A 51 -2.25 -12.33 -24.58
N SER A 52 -3.26 -13.15 -24.31
CA SER A 52 -4.66 -12.70 -24.24
C SER A 52 -4.89 -11.58 -23.22
N VAL A 53 -4.13 -11.56 -22.11
CA VAL A 53 -4.20 -10.50 -21.09
C VAL A 53 -3.66 -9.18 -21.63
N PHE A 54 -2.56 -9.22 -22.39
CA PHE A 54 -1.99 -8.02 -23.02
C PHE A 54 -2.96 -7.42 -24.05
N GLU A 55 -3.57 -8.26 -24.88
CA GLU A 55 -4.60 -7.83 -25.84
C GLU A 55 -5.83 -7.24 -25.13
N ALA A 56 -6.28 -7.86 -24.04
CA ALA A 56 -7.40 -7.35 -23.25
C ALA A 56 -7.15 -5.94 -22.72
N VAL A 57 -5.95 -5.68 -22.17
CA VAL A 57 -5.55 -4.34 -21.69
C VAL A 57 -5.59 -3.31 -22.82
N LYS A 58 -5.07 -3.65 -24.01
CA LYS A 58 -5.09 -2.75 -25.18
C LYS A 58 -6.50 -2.45 -25.67
N VAL A 59 -7.35 -3.49 -25.74
CA VAL A 59 -8.74 -3.36 -26.17
C VAL A 59 -9.55 -2.51 -25.18
N GLU A 60 -9.37 -2.72 -23.89
CA GLU A 60 -10.03 -1.94 -22.84
C GLU A 60 -9.60 -0.46 -22.89
N ASN A 61 -8.29 -0.19 -23.00
CA ASN A 61 -7.81 1.18 -23.13
C ASN A 61 -8.31 1.87 -24.41
N ALA A 62 -8.31 1.18 -25.56
CA ALA A 62 -8.88 1.70 -26.80
C ALA A 62 -10.37 2.03 -26.65
N ARG A 63 -11.12 1.20 -25.91
CA ARG A 63 -12.52 1.46 -25.57
C ARG A 63 -12.68 2.71 -24.72
N LEU A 64 -11.90 2.85 -23.64
CA LEU A 64 -11.93 4.03 -22.77
C LEU A 64 -11.63 5.31 -23.55
N ILE A 65 -10.61 5.30 -24.41
CA ILE A 65 -10.27 6.42 -25.30
C ILE A 65 -11.43 6.77 -26.22
N ASN A 66 -12.08 5.77 -26.83
CA ASN A 66 -13.22 5.98 -27.71
C ASN A 66 -14.45 6.52 -26.97
N GLU A 67 -14.65 6.13 -25.71
CA GLU A 67 -15.71 6.66 -24.86
C GLU A 67 -15.44 8.12 -24.51
N ILE A 68 -14.22 8.47 -24.10
CA ILE A 68 -13.84 9.86 -23.78
C ILE A 68 -13.98 10.75 -25.01
N LYS A 69 -13.53 10.31 -26.19
CA LYS A 69 -13.64 11.09 -27.44
C LYS A 69 -15.07 11.55 -27.78
N LYS A 70 -16.10 10.91 -27.23
CA LYS A 70 -17.50 11.31 -27.40
C LYS A 70 -17.84 12.60 -26.63
N TYR A 71 -17.03 12.99 -25.65
CA TYR A 71 -17.25 14.12 -24.75
C TYR A 71 -16.43 15.37 -25.15
N GLY A 72 -16.53 15.82 -26.40
CA GLY A 72 -16.03 17.15 -26.86
C GLY A 72 -14.50 17.33 -26.86
N GLN A 73 -13.94 18.06 -27.85
CA GLN A 73 -12.49 18.09 -28.08
C GLN A 73 -11.63 18.61 -26.92
N ASP A 74 -12.09 19.59 -26.14
CA ASP A 74 -11.25 20.27 -25.13
C ASP A 74 -10.98 19.42 -23.88
N ILE A 75 -11.82 18.43 -23.58
CA ILE A 75 -11.61 17.49 -22.46
C ILE A 75 -10.79 16.28 -22.94
N ASN A 76 -10.70 16.03 -24.25
CA ASN A 76 -10.26 14.72 -24.72
C ASN A 76 -8.76 14.46 -24.57
N GLU A 77 -7.87 15.41 -24.85
CA GLU A 77 -6.45 15.10 -25.02
C GLU A 77 -5.73 14.74 -23.71
N GLU A 78 -5.91 15.52 -22.63
CA GLU A 78 -5.26 15.24 -21.34
C GLU A 78 -5.70 13.90 -20.74
N TRP A 79 -7.00 13.61 -20.79
CA TRP A 79 -7.53 12.33 -20.29
C TRP A 79 -7.09 11.14 -21.15
N ILE A 80 -7.00 11.30 -22.47
CA ILE A 80 -6.46 10.27 -23.36
C ILE A 80 -5.00 9.97 -23.03
N ASP A 81 -4.20 10.99 -22.75
CA ASP A 81 -2.79 10.80 -22.39
C ASP A 81 -2.63 10.10 -21.04
N ILE A 82 -3.46 10.42 -20.04
CA ILE A 82 -3.50 9.69 -18.76
C ILE A 82 -3.84 8.21 -19.00
N ILE A 83 -4.85 7.91 -19.85
CA ILE A 83 -5.21 6.51 -20.17
C ILE A 83 -4.03 5.78 -20.81
N ARG A 84 -3.36 6.40 -21.79
CA ARG A 84 -2.19 5.81 -22.46
C ARG A 84 -1.02 5.56 -21.51
N GLN A 85 -0.77 6.49 -20.59
CA GLN A 85 0.25 6.32 -19.56
C GLN A 85 -0.10 5.17 -18.62
N MET A 86 -1.36 5.04 -18.21
CA MET A 86 -1.84 3.90 -17.40
C MET A 86 -1.71 2.58 -18.18
N GLU A 87 -2.04 2.55 -19.48
CA GLU A 87 -1.80 1.40 -20.35
C GLU A 87 -0.34 0.98 -20.34
N ASN A 88 0.59 1.92 -20.56
CA ASN A 88 2.02 1.65 -20.59
C ASN A 88 2.50 1.09 -19.25
N VAL A 89 2.07 1.67 -18.12
CA VAL A 89 2.39 1.16 -16.78
C VAL A 89 1.87 -0.26 -16.60
N THR A 90 0.61 -0.53 -16.97
CA THR A 90 0.03 -1.88 -16.87
C THR A 90 0.78 -2.88 -17.76
N LEU A 91 1.06 -2.56 -19.02
CA LEU A 91 1.77 -3.47 -19.92
C LEU A 91 3.21 -3.74 -19.44
N ALA A 92 3.91 -2.72 -18.95
CA ALA A 92 5.27 -2.87 -18.41
C ALA A 92 5.29 -3.71 -17.13
N THR A 93 4.31 -3.55 -16.25
CA THR A 93 4.16 -4.39 -15.06
C THR A 93 3.81 -5.84 -15.41
N LEU A 94 3.00 -6.09 -16.45
CA LEU A 94 2.70 -7.44 -16.94
C LEU A 94 3.89 -8.09 -17.65
N GLU A 95 4.68 -7.31 -18.39
CA GLU A 95 5.90 -7.80 -19.04
C GLU A 95 6.96 -8.20 -18.01
N ASN A 96 7.11 -7.38 -16.96
CA ASN A 96 8.04 -7.62 -15.86
C ASN A 96 7.34 -8.25 -14.64
N PHE A 97 6.29 -9.05 -14.85
CA PHE A 97 5.35 -9.48 -13.81
C PHE A 97 6.02 -10.11 -12.58
N GLN A 98 6.95 -11.03 -12.79
CA GLN A 98 7.64 -11.71 -11.68
C GLN A 98 8.53 -10.74 -10.89
N LEU A 99 9.26 -9.85 -11.59
CA LEU A 99 10.10 -8.83 -10.95
C LEU A 99 9.25 -7.84 -10.17
N TYR A 100 8.22 -7.29 -10.81
CA TYR A 100 7.30 -6.34 -10.19
C TYR A 100 6.59 -6.95 -8.96
N SER A 101 6.14 -8.20 -9.08
CA SER A 101 5.53 -8.94 -7.96
C SER A 101 6.53 -9.20 -6.83
N SER A 102 7.81 -9.46 -7.14
CA SER A 102 8.86 -9.62 -6.13
C SER A 102 9.13 -8.32 -5.37
N ILE A 103 9.21 -7.20 -6.08
CA ILE A 103 9.35 -5.86 -5.50
C ILE A 103 8.14 -5.56 -4.60
N LEU A 104 6.93 -5.78 -5.11
CA LEU A 104 5.70 -5.53 -4.37
C LEU A 104 5.58 -6.42 -3.13
N LEU A 105 6.02 -7.67 -3.20
CA LEU A 105 6.06 -8.58 -2.06
C LEU A 105 6.99 -8.06 -0.95
N LEU A 106 8.19 -7.60 -1.29
CA LEU A 106 9.14 -7.04 -0.33
C LEU A 106 8.61 -5.74 0.29
N ILE A 107 8.06 -4.85 -0.53
CA ILE A 107 7.51 -3.57 -0.09
C ILE A 107 6.29 -3.82 0.84
N SER A 108 5.31 -4.61 0.39
CA SER A 108 4.12 -4.92 1.19
C SER A 108 4.46 -5.68 2.48
N GLY A 109 5.46 -6.57 2.44
CA GLY A 109 6.00 -7.24 3.63
C GLY A 109 6.59 -6.25 4.63
N LEU A 110 7.38 -5.28 4.17
CA LEU A 110 7.92 -4.20 5.01
C LEU A 110 6.79 -3.35 5.61
N GLY A 111 5.78 -2.98 4.82
CA GLY A 111 4.62 -2.21 5.27
C GLY A 111 3.81 -2.93 6.34
N LEU A 112 3.50 -4.21 6.15
CA LEU A 112 2.78 -5.02 7.13
C LEU A 112 3.60 -5.25 8.39
N TYR A 113 4.90 -5.53 8.26
CA TYR A 113 5.78 -5.68 9.42
C TYR A 113 5.88 -4.37 10.22
N GLY A 114 6.00 -3.23 9.55
CA GLY A 114 5.95 -1.90 10.17
C GLY A 114 4.63 -1.66 10.91
N ALA A 115 3.50 -1.93 10.25
CA ALA A 115 2.16 -1.81 10.85
C ALA A 115 1.98 -2.72 12.06
N PHE A 116 2.45 -3.97 11.98
CA PHE A 116 2.43 -4.92 13.10
C PHE A 116 3.29 -4.44 14.27
N LYS A 117 4.48 -3.90 14.01
CA LYS A 117 5.33 -3.33 15.06
C LYS A 117 4.70 -2.10 15.71
N MET A 118 4.04 -1.22 14.95
CA MET A 118 3.26 -0.13 15.50
C MET A 118 2.10 -0.63 16.36
N PHE A 119 1.42 -1.70 15.92
CA PHE A 119 0.34 -2.32 16.68
C PHE A 119 0.81 -2.92 18.02
N GLN A 120 2.03 -3.47 18.05
CA GLN A 120 2.71 -3.90 19.27
C GLN A 120 3.20 -2.72 20.15
N GLY A 121 3.18 -1.49 19.63
CA GLY A 121 3.56 -0.29 20.35
C GLY A 121 5.02 0.12 20.20
N TYR A 122 5.72 -0.32 19.16
CA TYR A 122 7.12 0.07 18.90
C TYR A 122 7.23 1.22 17.89
N LYS A 123 7.99 2.27 18.23
CA LYS A 123 8.27 3.41 17.32
C LYS A 123 9.05 3.01 16.06
N LEU A 124 9.83 1.93 16.11
CA LEU A 124 10.51 1.40 14.92
C LEU A 124 9.51 1.08 13.80
N GLY A 125 8.32 0.58 14.14
CA GLY A 125 7.28 0.28 13.16
C GLY A 125 6.83 1.50 12.35
N PHE A 126 6.83 2.69 12.97
CA PHE A 126 6.47 3.93 12.30
C PHE A 126 7.52 4.34 11.26
N HIS A 127 8.80 4.18 11.57
CA HIS A 127 9.89 4.46 10.62
C HIS A 127 9.87 3.48 9.44
N LEU A 128 9.62 2.20 9.71
CA LEU A 128 9.44 1.17 8.68
C LEU A 128 8.23 1.47 7.79
N TYR A 129 7.14 1.97 8.38
CA TYR A 129 5.95 2.39 7.62
C TYR A 129 6.24 3.60 6.72
N ILE A 130 6.99 4.59 7.19
CA ILE A 130 7.44 5.72 6.36
C ILE A 130 8.31 5.22 5.19
N ALA A 131 9.28 4.33 5.47
CA ALA A 131 10.12 3.75 4.43
C ALA A 131 9.28 2.99 3.39
N TYR A 132 8.34 2.15 3.85
CA TYR A 132 7.35 1.49 3.00
C TYR A 132 6.59 2.49 2.12
N SER A 133 6.05 3.57 2.69
CA SER A 133 5.31 4.59 1.93
C SER A 133 6.15 5.21 0.82
N PHE A 134 7.42 5.56 1.09
CA PHE A 134 8.31 6.06 0.04
C PHE A 134 8.61 5.01 -1.02
N LEU A 135 8.89 3.76 -0.63
CA LEU A 135 9.15 2.66 -1.56
C LEU A 135 7.93 2.40 -2.46
N SER A 136 6.72 2.40 -1.90
CA SER A 136 5.47 2.23 -2.66
C SER A 136 5.24 3.34 -3.68
N LEU A 137 5.70 4.57 -3.43
CA LEU A 137 5.61 5.65 -4.42
C LEU A 137 6.56 5.45 -5.58
N ILE A 138 7.74 4.87 -5.33
CA ILE A 138 8.76 4.71 -6.35
C ILE A 138 8.75 3.34 -7.04
N GLN A 139 7.88 2.41 -6.61
CA GLN A 139 7.90 1.02 -7.08
C GLN A 139 7.73 0.87 -8.60
N TYR A 140 6.96 1.76 -9.24
CA TYR A 140 6.74 1.72 -10.69
C TYR A 140 8.00 2.09 -11.49
N TYR A 141 8.89 2.93 -10.95
CA TYR A 141 10.12 3.34 -11.63
C TYR A 141 11.14 2.21 -11.79
N PHE A 142 10.96 1.08 -11.12
CA PHE A 142 11.79 -0.11 -11.33
C PHE A 142 11.48 -0.85 -12.64
N VAL A 143 10.30 -0.61 -13.23
CA VAL A 143 9.85 -1.31 -14.44
C VAL A 143 9.33 -0.37 -15.52
N VAL A 144 9.12 0.92 -15.22
CA VAL A 144 8.59 1.93 -16.14
C VAL A 144 9.47 3.18 -16.13
N SER A 145 9.65 3.82 -17.29
CA SER A 145 10.36 5.10 -17.40
C SER A 145 9.59 6.23 -16.69
N PRO A 146 10.28 7.19 -16.03
CA PRO A 146 9.62 8.30 -15.32
C PRO A 146 8.62 9.12 -16.14
N SER A 147 8.85 9.28 -17.44
CA SER A 147 7.99 10.06 -18.34
C SER A 147 6.66 9.37 -18.68
N GLU A 148 6.54 8.06 -18.41
CA GLU A 148 5.35 7.27 -18.75
C GLU A 148 4.41 7.08 -17.55
N ILE A 149 4.82 7.50 -16.34
CA ILE A 149 4.01 7.39 -15.14
C ILE A 149 3.16 8.67 -15.00
N PRO A 150 1.83 8.56 -14.86
CA PRO A 150 1.00 9.73 -14.63
C PRO A 150 1.37 10.44 -13.34
N MET A 151 1.69 11.74 -13.43
CA MET A 151 2.02 12.57 -12.27
C MET A 151 0.88 12.57 -11.23
N PHE A 152 -0.37 12.57 -11.71
CA PHE A 152 -1.56 12.48 -10.87
C PHE A 152 -1.54 11.23 -9.98
N THR A 153 -1.14 10.07 -10.50
CA THR A 153 -1.06 8.81 -9.73
C THR A 153 -0.07 8.92 -8.59
N ILE A 154 1.10 9.52 -8.82
CA ILE A 154 2.13 9.70 -7.79
C ILE A 154 1.63 10.66 -6.72
N LEU A 155 1.03 11.79 -7.12
CA LEU A 155 0.49 12.79 -6.18
C LEU A 155 -0.63 12.21 -5.32
N ALA A 156 -1.60 11.51 -5.92
CA ALA A 156 -2.71 10.90 -5.21
C ALA A 156 -2.23 9.87 -4.18
N ASN A 157 -1.36 8.94 -4.59
CA ASN A 157 -0.79 7.94 -3.67
C ASN A 157 0.07 8.59 -2.57
N GLY A 158 0.81 9.65 -2.92
CA GLY A 158 1.64 10.41 -1.98
C GLY A 158 0.81 11.08 -0.90
N LEU A 159 -0.29 11.72 -1.28
CA LEU A 159 -1.23 12.36 -0.35
C LEU A 159 -1.90 11.34 0.57
N ILE A 160 -2.35 10.21 0.03
CA ILE A 160 -2.94 9.13 0.84
C ILE A 160 -1.90 8.60 1.84
N SER A 161 -0.66 8.37 1.40
CA SER A 161 0.42 7.91 2.27
C SER A 161 0.73 8.91 3.38
N LEU A 162 0.86 10.20 3.04
CA LEU A 162 1.04 11.29 4.00
C LEU A 162 -0.09 11.35 5.02
N PHE A 163 -1.34 11.19 4.57
CA PHE A 163 -2.50 11.16 5.44
C PHE A 163 -2.41 10.02 6.46
N PHE A 164 -2.09 8.80 6.02
CA PHE A 164 -1.91 7.66 6.93
C PHE A 164 -0.73 7.84 7.88
N ILE A 165 0.42 8.33 7.39
CA ILE A 165 1.58 8.66 8.23
C ILE A 165 1.17 9.67 9.31
N PHE A 166 0.46 10.73 8.94
CA PHE A 166 -0.03 11.73 9.88
C PHE A 166 -0.97 11.11 10.92
N MET A 167 -1.89 10.25 10.51
CA MET A 167 -2.78 9.55 11.44
C MET A 167 -2.03 8.64 12.41
N TYR A 168 -1.06 7.86 11.93
CA TYR A 168 -0.19 7.04 12.78
C TYR A 168 0.68 7.89 13.71
N ALA A 169 1.18 9.03 13.24
CA ALA A 169 2.01 9.95 14.03
C ALA A 169 1.29 10.45 15.30
N ARG A 170 -0.04 10.65 15.23
CA ARG A 170 -0.85 11.05 16.39
C ARG A 170 -0.83 10.02 17.52
N HIS A 171 -0.51 8.76 17.23
CA HIS A 171 -0.41 7.68 18.21
C HIS A 171 1.03 7.41 18.69
N LEU A 172 2.03 8.19 18.24
CA LEU A 172 3.44 8.00 18.64
C LEU A 172 3.70 8.17 20.14
N HIS A 173 2.93 9.02 20.81
CA HIS A 173 3.06 9.23 22.26
C HIS A 173 2.73 7.96 23.07
N TRP A 174 1.90 7.07 22.51
CA TRP A 174 1.57 5.78 23.12
C TRP A 174 2.64 4.72 22.85
N MET A 175 3.42 4.87 21.78
CA MET A 175 4.47 3.92 21.38
C MET A 175 5.74 4.11 22.19
N LYS A 176 6.39 3.00 22.57
CA LYS A 176 7.67 2.96 23.27
C LYS A 176 8.81 3.22 22.30
N ALA A 177 9.78 4.03 22.73
CA ALA A 177 11.06 4.14 22.07
C ALA A 177 11.86 2.88 22.42
N ASN A 178 11.95 1.94 21.49
CA ASN A 178 12.88 0.82 21.54
C ASN A 178 13.87 0.99 20.41
#